data_AF-A0AAE0PYC4-F1
#
_entry.id   AF-A0AAE0PYC4-F1
#
_cell.length_a   1.000
_cell.length_b   1.000
_cell.length_c   1.000
_cell.angle_alpha   90.00
_cell.angle_beta   90.00
_cell.angle_gamma   90.00
#
_symmetry.space_group_name_H-M   'P 1'
#
loop_
_entity.id
_entity.type
_entity.pdbx_description
1 polymer ?
#
loop_
_entity_poly.entity_id
_entity_poly.type
_entity_poly.pdbx_seq_one_letter_code
_entity_poly.pdbx_strand_id
1 'polypeptide(L)'
;MLRSKEIQKQMRKKVIEIYQSGKGYKAISKALGLPRTTVRAIIYKWREHGTVENLPRSGRPTKITTRAQRQLIQEVTKYPTTTSKELQASLASVKGWQCCFEYSSPQKAEPGWSWSISGCHRSWHNLCVTRGWVEEGKQGPGRLAVINGTMNFAVYQKILKENVRPSVCDRKLKQT
;
A
#
# COMPACT_ATOMS: atom_id res chain seq x y z
N MET A 1 -6.30 2.16 -15.44
CA MET A 1 -6.34 3.61 -15.76
C MET A 1 -4.93 4.07 -16.10
N LEU A 2 -4.76 4.81 -17.19
CA LEU A 2 -3.48 5.43 -17.54
C LEU A 2 -3.23 6.60 -16.59
N ARG A 3 -2.04 6.64 -15.97
CA ARG A 3 -1.64 7.79 -15.16
C ARG A 3 -1.22 8.93 -16.09
N SER A 4 -1.68 10.13 -15.79
CA SER A 4 -1.27 11.34 -16.51
C SER A 4 0.22 11.63 -16.28
N LYS A 5 0.87 12.18 -17.30
CA LYS A 5 2.29 12.51 -17.28
C LYS A 5 2.58 13.55 -16.20
N GLU A 6 3.68 13.38 -15.48
CA GLU A 6 4.08 14.34 -14.46
C GLU A 6 4.47 15.68 -15.09
N ILE A 7 4.15 16.76 -14.38
CA ILE A 7 4.47 18.12 -14.83
C ILE A 7 5.96 18.36 -14.73
N GLN A 8 6.54 18.79 -15.85
CA GLN A 8 7.96 19.09 -15.98
C GLN A 8 8.40 20.17 -14.98
N LYS A 9 9.62 20.00 -14.46
CA LYS A 9 10.30 20.93 -13.55
C LYS A 9 10.23 22.39 -14.00
N GLN A 10 10.52 22.65 -15.27
CA GLN A 10 10.48 23.99 -15.86
C GLN A 10 9.12 24.68 -15.72
N MET A 11 8.02 23.93 -15.88
CA MET A 11 6.68 24.48 -15.77
C MET A 11 6.36 24.89 -14.32
N ARG A 12 6.87 24.12 -13.34
CA ARG A 12 6.70 24.42 -11.91
C ARG A 12 7.48 25.65 -11.49
N LYS A 13 8.70 25.84 -12.00
CA LYS A 13 9.49 27.05 -11.78
C LYS A 13 8.73 28.29 -12.25
N LYS A 14 8.19 28.26 -13.47
CA LYS A 14 7.35 29.34 -14.01
C LYS A 14 6.12 29.64 -13.15
N VAL A 15 5.45 28.61 -12.61
CA VAL A 15 4.33 28.80 -11.66
C VAL A 15 4.77 29.61 -10.45
N ILE A 16 5.93 29.30 -9.88
CA ILE A 16 6.46 29.96 -8.68
C ILE A 16 6.91 31.39 -8.98
N GLU A 17 7.61 31.62 -10.10
CA GLU A 17 8.01 32.96 -10.55
C GLU A 17 6.79 33.88 -10.70
N ILE A 18 5.73 33.41 -11.36
CA ILE A 18 4.50 34.18 -11.54
C ILE A 18 3.78 34.39 -10.20
N TYR A 19 3.80 33.40 -9.30
CA TYR A 19 3.23 33.54 -7.96
C TYR A 19 3.98 34.58 -7.11
N GLN A 20 5.31 34.61 -7.18
CA GLN A 20 6.15 35.61 -6.51
C GLN A 20 5.88 37.03 -7.02
N SER A 21 5.49 37.18 -8.29
CA SER A 21 5.00 38.46 -8.84
C SER A 21 3.63 38.92 -8.31
N GLY A 22 3.02 38.17 -7.38
CA GLY A 22 1.76 38.54 -6.71
C GLY A 22 0.49 38.14 -7.48
N LYS A 23 0.59 37.37 -8.58
CA LYS A 23 -0.60 36.96 -9.34
C LYS A 23 -1.39 35.86 -8.63
N GLY A 24 -2.71 35.98 -8.65
CA GLY A 24 -3.61 34.98 -8.08
C GLY A 24 -3.67 33.66 -8.86
N TYR A 25 -4.12 32.58 -8.21
CA TYR A 25 -4.17 31.23 -8.78
C TYR A 25 -4.90 31.11 -10.13
N LYS A 26 -5.99 31.88 -10.32
CA LYS A 26 -6.79 31.88 -11.56
C LYS A 26 -5.99 32.46 -12.73
N ALA A 27 -5.22 33.53 -12.50
CA ALA A 27 -4.39 34.17 -13.52
C ALA A 27 -3.23 33.26 -13.95
N ILE A 28 -2.58 32.59 -13.00
CA ILE A 28 -1.50 31.62 -13.27
C ILE A 28 -2.02 30.44 -14.10
N SER A 29 -3.17 29.89 -13.70
CA SER A 29 -3.83 28.78 -14.40
C SER A 29 -4.15 29.14 -15.85
N LYS A 30 -4.71 30.34 -16.10
CA LYS A 30 -5.00 30.81 -17.45
C LYS A 30 -3.73 31.05 -18.28
N ALA A 31 -2.68 31.60 -17.67
CA ALA A 31 -1.43 31.91 -18.37
C ALA A 31 -0.67 30.66 -18.82
N LEU A 32 -0.70 29.58 -18.02
CA LEU A 32 0.06 28.35 -18.27
C LEU A 32 -0.80 27.20 -18.82
N GLY A 33 -2.12 27.39 -18.95
CA GLY A 33 -3.04 26.34 -19.38
C GLY A 33 -3.14 25.16 -18.39
N LEU A 34 -2.73 25.35 -17.13
CA LEU A 34 -2.75 24.31 -16.10
C LEU A 34 -4.06 24.34 -15.31
N PRO A 35 -4.58 23.19 -14.84
CA PRO A 35 -5.70 23.17 -13.92
C PRO A 35 -5.41 23.95 -12.64
N ARG A 36 -6.41 24.69 -12.12
CA ARG A 36 -6.27 25.47 -10.86
C ARG A 36 -5.84 24.60 -9.67
N THR A 37 -6.30 23.35 -9.61
CA THR A 37 -5.95 22.38 -8.56
C THR A 37 -4.46 22.05 -8.57
N THR A 38 -3.89 21.90 -9.77
CA THR A 38 -2.47 21.67 -9.98
C THR A 38 -1.63 22.86 -9.54
N VAL A 39 -2.01 24.08 -9.92
CA VAL A 39 -1.32 25.31 -9.49
C VAL A 39 -1.31 25.41 -7.97
N ARG A 40 -2.47 25.17 -7.33
CA ARG A 40 -2.60 25.14 -5.87
C ARG A 40 -1.66 24.09 -5.25
N ALA A 41 -1.62 22.87 -5.80
CA ALA A 41 -0.79 21.80 -5.27
C ALA A 41 0.72 22.10 -5.37
N ILE A 42 1.17 22.75 -6.45
CA ILE A 42 2.56 23.17 -6.61
C ILE A 42 2.93 24.21 -5.55
N ILE A 43 2.10 25.25 -5.39
CA ILE A 43 2.37 26.34 -4.45
C ILE A 43 2.32 25.84 -2.99
N TYR A 44 1.38 24.97 -2.67
CA TYR A 44 1.29 24.35 -1.35
C TYR A 44 2.58 23.59 -0.99
N LYS A 45 3.05 22.70 -1.89
CA LYS A 45 4.31 21.96 -1.68
C LYS A 45 5.53 22.86 -1.59
N TRP A 46 5.57 23.91 -2.41
CA TRP A 46 6.66 24.89 -2.36
C TRP A 46 6.69 25.64 -1.02
N ARG A 47 5.53 26.01 -0.46
CA ARG A 47 5.46 26.64 0.87
C ARG A 47 5.86 25.69 2.00
N GLU A 48 5.54 24.40 1.88
CA GLU A 48 5.84 23.40 2.91
C GLU A 48 7.28 22.91 2.88
N HIS A 49 7.84 22.66 1.69
CA HIS A 49 9.16 22.03 1.52
C HIS A 49 10.23 22.97 0.96
N GLY A 50 9.88 24.18 0.49
CA GLY A 50 10.80 25.13 -0.14
C GLY A 50 11.35 24.68 -1.50
N THR A 51 10.97 23.50 -2.00
CA THR A 51 11.53 22.88 -3.20
C THR A 51 10.53 22.90 -4.36
N VAL A 52 11.06 23.03 -5.58
CA VAL A 52 10.27 23.01 -6.84
C VAL A 52 10.12 21.59 -7.39
N GLU A 53 11.08 20.73 -7.05
CA GLU A 53 11.12 19.34 -7.50
C GLU A 53 10.05 18.50 -6.81
N ASN A 54 9.60 17.45 -7.50
CA ASN A 54 8.85 16.41 -6.84
C ASN A 54 9.80 15.64 -5.91
N LEU A 55 9.40 15.48 -4.66
CA LEU A 55 10.09 14.57 -3.75
C LEU A 55 9.99 13.14 -4.32
N PRO A 56 11.05 12.33 -4.14
CA PRO A 56 10.96 10.92 -4.44
C PRO A 56 9.83 10.30 -3.62
N ARG A 57 9.13 9.33 -4.21
CA ARG A 57 8.11 8.59 -3.45
C ARG A 57 8.82 7.83 -2.33
N SER A 58 8.22 7.80 -1.14
CA SER A 58 8.74 7.09 0.03
C SER A 58 8.82 5.56 -0.14
N GLY A 59 8.37 5.03 -1.28
CA GLY A 59 8.50 3.63 -1.64
C GLY A 59 7.81 2.69 -0.64
N ARG A 60 8.03 1.40 -0.82
CA ARG A 60 7.70 0.41 0.20
C ARG A 60 8.91 0.26 1.13
N PRO A 61 8.74 0.25 2.46
CA PRO A 61 9.85 -0.04 3.36
C PRO A 61 10.46 -1.42 3.05
N THR A 62 11.79 -1.52 3.15
CA THR A 62 12.51 -2.76 2.92
C THR A 62 12.25 -3.75 4.06
N LYS A 63 12.19 -5.05 3.75
CA LYS A 63 12.01 -6.09 4.79
C LYS A 63 13.24 -6.24 5.69
N ILE A 64 14.41 -5.89 5.18
CA ILE A 64 15.69 -6.00 5.87
C ILE A 64 16.10 -4.58 6.29
N THR A 65 16.58 -4.45 7.52
CA THR A 65 17.11 -3.19 8.05
C THR A 65 18.53 -2.96 7.55
N THR A 66 18.98 -1.70 7.50
CA THR A 66 20.36 -1.35 7.11
C THR A 66 21.41 -2.07 7.96
N ARG A 67 21.12 -2.30 9.25
CA ARG A 67 22.00 -3.05 10.16
C ARG A 67 22.10 -4.52 9.79
N ALA A 68 20.96 -5.18 9.58
CA ALA A 68 20.91 -6.58 9.15
C ALA A 68 21.62 -6.76 7.79
N GLN A 69 21.45 -5.81 6.87
CA GLN A 69 22.14 -5.83 5.59
C GLN A 69 23.67 -5.74 5.73
N ARG A 70 24.17 -4.88 6.63
CA ARG A 70 25.63 -4.80 6.91
C ARG A 70 26.17 -6.11 7.50
N GLN A 71 25.42 -6.76 8.38
CA GLN A 71 25.83 -8.04 8.96
C GLN A 71 25.87 -9.15 7.91
N LEU A 72 24.87 -9.21 7.01
CA LEU A 72 24.91 -10.11 5.85
C LEU A 72 26.16 -9.91 5.01
N ILE A 73 26.49 -8.66 4.69
CA ILE A 73 27.68 -8.34 3.89
C ILE A 73 28.94 -8.82 4.62
N GLN A 74 29.04 -8.60 5.93
CA GLN A 74 30.19 -9.05 6.73
C GLN A 74 30.31 -10.58 6.80
N GLU A 75 29.21 -11.29 7.01
CA GLU A 75 29.22 -12.75 7.07
C GLU A 75 29.62 -13.38 5.75
N VAL A 76 29.06 -12.90 4.63
CA VAL A 76 29.41 -13.37 3.28
C VAL A 76 30.86 -13.02 2.93
N THR A 77 31.36 -11.87 3.38
CA THR A 77 32.76 -11.49 3.14
C THR A 77 33.74 -12.34 3.93
N LYS A 78 33.39 -12.69 5.18
CA LYS A 78 34.22 -13.55 6.04
C LYS A 78 34.18 -15.01 5.58
N TYR A 79 33.00 -15.49 5.20
CA TYR A 79 32.74 -16.87 4.84
C TYR A 79 32.00 -16.91 3.50
N PRO A 80 32.71 -16.90 2.37
CA PRO A 80 32.08 -16.81 1.05
C PRO A 80 31.28 -18.06 0.65
N THR A 81 31.49 -19.19 1.34
CA THR A 81 30.81 -20.46 1.09
C THR A 81 29.53 -20.66 1.91
N THR A 82 29.14 -19.67 2.74
CA THR A 82 27.95 -19.78 3.59
C THR A 82 26.67 -19.85 2.77
N THR A 83 25.79 -20.76 3.15
CA THR A 83 24.52 -20.98 2.45
C THR A 83 23.45 -19.96 2.88
N SER A 84 22.48 -19.70 2.02
CA SER A 84 21.39 -18.75 2.33
C SER A 84 20.58 -19.12 3.57
N LYS A 85 20.49 -20.41 3.93
CA LYS A 85 19.76 -20.87 5.13
C LYS A 85 20.51 -20.49 6.41
N GLU A 86 21.83 -20.63 6.40
CA GLU A 86 22.70 -20.26 7.52
C GLU A 86 22.68 -18.75 7.76
N LEU A 87 22.71 -17.94 6.68
CA LEU A 87 22.56 -16.49 6.75
C LEU A 87 21.18 -16.07 7.28
N GLN A 88 20.13 -16.82 6.97
CA GLN A 88 18.80 -16.53 7.52
C GLN A 88 18.74 -16.85 9.02
N ALA A 89 19.38 -17.93 9.47
CA ALA A 89 19.47 -18.30 10.87
C ALA A 89 20.29 -17.28 11.69
N SER A 90 21.43 -16.81 11.15
CA SER A 90 22.24 -15.77 11.81
C SER A 90 21.46 -14.47 11.98
N LEU A 91 20.66 -14.08 10.97
CA LEU A 91 19.79 -12.91 11.04
C LEU A 91 18.61 -13.04 11.99
N ALA A 92 18.10 -14.25 12.23
CA ALA A 92 17.01 -14.46 13.18
C ALA A 92 17.44 -14.14 14.63
N SER A 93 18.73 -14.30 14.96
CA SER A 93 19.29 -13.94 16.27
C SER A 93 19.38 -12.43 16.49
N VAL A 94 19.48 -11.66 15.40
CA VAL A 94 19.45 -10.21 15.39
C VAL A 94 18.00 -9.78 15.53
N LYS A 95 17.51 -9.74 16.78
CA LYS A 95 16.20 -9.16 17.15
C LYS A 95 15.94 -7.91 16.29
N GLY A 96 15.02 -8.05 15.34
CA GLY A 96 14.97 -7.18 14.16
C GLY A 96 14.05 -7.71 13.06
N TRP A 97 13.64 -8.98 13.14
CA TRP A 97 12.33 -9.42 12.65
C TRP A 97 11.21 -9.00 13.62
N GLN A 98 11.28 -7.77 14.14
CA GLN A 98 10.07 -7.12 14.60
C GLN A 98 9.35 -6.71 13.30
N CYS A 99 8.51 -7.62 12.80
CA CYS A 99 7.32 -7.13 12.13
C CYS A 99 6.75 -6.05 13.05
N CYS A 100 6.59 -4.83 12.56
CA CYS A 100 5.87 -3.77 13.25
C CYS A 100 4.41 -4.21 13.42
N PHE A 101 4.16 -5.10 14.37
CA PHE A 101 2.87 -5.38 14.95
C PHE A 101 2.93 -4.91 16.40
N GLU A 102 3.11 -3.61 16.57
CA GLU A 102 2.87 -2.99 17.87
C GLU A 102 2.47 -1.53 17.65
N TYR A 103 1.27 -1.38 17.08
CA TYR A 103 0.35 -0.38 17.59
C TYR A 103 -0.63 -1.10 18.51
N SER A 104 -0.17 -1.40 19.71
CA SER A 104 -1.03 -1.58 20.87
C SER A 104 -0.32 -0.92 22.03
N SER A 105 -0.49 0.40 22.10
CA SER A 105 -0.17 1.15 23.32
C SER A 105 -0.98 0.56 24.48
N PRO A 106 -0.38 0.19 25.61
CA PRO A 106 -1.14 -0.13 26.82
C PRO A 106 -1.68 1.17 27.40
N GLN A 107 -2.94 1.50 27.11
CA GLN A 107 -3.66 2.48 27.92
C GLN A 107 -4.09 1.79 29.21
N LYS A 108 -3.46 2.16 30.32
CA LYS A 108 -4.02 1.96 31.66
C LYS A 108 -5.40 2.60 31.69
N ALA A 109 -6.43 1.80 31.85
CA ALA A 109 -7.76 2.27 32.20
C ALA A 109 -7.80 2.51 33.72
N GLU A 110 -7.79 3.77 34.12
CA GLU A 110 -8.24 4.19 35.46
C GLU A 110 -9.78 4.29 35.39
N PRO A 111 -10.54 3.57 36.24
CA PRO A 111 -11.99 3.61 36.21
C PRO A 111 -12.49 4.79 37.04
N GLY A 112 -13.09 5.80 36.39
CA GLY A 112 -13.98 6.72 37.08
C GLY A 112 -13.94 8.18 36.65
N TRP A 113 -14.39 8.51 35.45
CA TRP A 113 -14.87 9.86 35.13
C TRP A 113 -16.08 9.77 34.19
N SER A 114 -17.24 10.25 34.65
CA SER A 114 -18.43 10.45 33.82
C SER A 114 -18.29 11.77 33.06
N TRP A 115 -18.71 11.79 31.79
CA TRP A 115 -18.71 13.01 30.98
C TRP A 115 -20.15 13.43 30.69
N SER A 116 -20.50 14.61 31.23
CA SER A 116 -21.61 15.43 30.76
C SER A 116 -21.26 16.00 29.38
N ILE A 117 -22.19 15.92 28.43
CA ILE A 117 -22.00 16.39 27.06
C ILE A 117 -22.37 17.87 26.99
N SER A 118 -21.36 18.72 26.83
CA SER A 118 -21.54 20.07 26.27
C SER A 118 -20.31 20.52 25.47
N GLY A 119 -20.53 20.71 24.17
CA GLY A 119 -19.92 21.82 23.41
C GLY A 119 -18.49 21.68 22.86
N CYS A 120 -18.34 20.99 21.73
CA CYS A 120 -17.62 21.41 20.51
C CYS A 120 -16.33 22.27 20.63
N HIS A 121 -15.17 21.68 20.34
CA HIS A 121 -14.19 22.32 19.45
C HIS A 121 -13.45 21.29 18.59
N ARG A 122 -13.28 21.66 17.33
CA ARG A 122 -12.96 20.80 16.19
C ARG A 122 -11.50 20.39 16.20
N SER A 123 -11.21 19.13 16.55
CA SER A 123 -9.93 18.47 16.23
C SER A 123 -10.22 17.13 15.58
N TRP A 124 -9.71 16.94 14.37
CA TRP A 124 -9.88 15.74 13.58
C TRP A 124 -9.12 14.58 14.23
N HIS A 125 -9.83 13.79 15.03
CA HIS A 125 -9.50 12.39 15.28
C HIS A 125 -10.74 11.55 15.03
N ASN A 126 -10.54 10.46 14.27
CA ASN A 126 -11.33 9.24 14.27
C ASN A 126 -12.83 9.36 13.93
N LEU A 127 -13.16 9.11 12.66
CA LEU A 127 -14.28 8.21 12.35
C LEU A 127 -13.72 6.84 11.97
N CYS A 128 -13.27 6.12 13.00
CA CYS A 128 -13.42 4.67 13.03
C CYS A 128 -14.92 4.39 13.15
N VAL A 129 -15.61 4.34 12.01
CA VAL A 129 -16.92 3.73 11.97
C VAL A 129 -16.72 2.26 12.25
N THR A 130 -17.26 1.82 13.38
CA THR A 130 -17.54 0.45 13.75
C THR A 130 -18.24 -0.28 12.60
N ARG A 131 -17.45 -0.95 11.77
CA ARG A 131 -17.88 -2.13 11.03
C ARG A 131 -17.19 -3.30 11.70
N GLY A 132 -17.99 -4.12 12.37
CA GLY A 132 -17.55 -5.43 12.83
C GLY A 132 -16.89 -6.15 11.66
N TRP A 133 -15.64 -6.54 11.87
CA TRP A 133 -14.97 -7.47 10.99
C TRP A 133 -15.62 -8.83 11.22
N VAL A 134 -16.57 -9.19 10.36
CA VAL A 134 -16.86 -10.59 10.13
C VAL A 134 -15.64 -11.14 9.40
N GLU A 135 -14.94 -12.08 10.04
CA GLU A 135 -13.95 -12.92 9.38
C GLU A 135 -14.67 -13.77 8.33
N GLU A 136 -14.86 -13.22 7.13
CA GLU A 136 -15.07 -14.05 5.94
C GLU A 136 -13.78 -14.81 5.70
N GLY A 137 -13.74 -16.05 6.22
CA GLY A 137 -12.78 -17.05 5.80
C GLY A 137 -12.72 -17.05 4.28
N LYS A 138 -11.52 -16.93 3.72
CA LYS A 138 -11.27 -16.91 2.28
C LYS A 138 -11.62 -18.26 1.67
N GLN A 139 -12.91 -18.51 1.43
CA GLN A 139 -13.33 -19.49 0.44
C GLN A 139 -13.04 -18.82 -0.91
N GLY A 140 -11.88 -19.11 -1.49
CA GLY A 140 -11.59 -18.72 -2.87
C GLY A 140 -12.71 -19.21 -3.82
N PRO A 141 -12.81 -18.68 -5.05
CA PRO A 141 -13.78 -19.15 -6.02
C PRO A 141 -13.46 -20.60 -6.41
N GLY A 142 -14.06 -21.56 -5.72
CA GLY A 142 -13.90 -22.98 -5.98
C GLY A 142 -14.41 -23.82 -4.81
N ARG A 143 -15.42 -24.66 -5.06
CA ARG A 143 -15.79 -25.74 -4.15
C ARG A 143 -14.72 -26.82 -4.26
N LEU A 144 -13.97 -27.08 -3.20
CA LEU A 144 -13.04 -28.22 -3.15
C LEU A 144 -13.88 -29.50 -3.10
N ALA A 145 -13.69 -30.39 -4.07
CA ALA A 145 -14.30 -31.72 -4.06
C ALA A 145 -13.39 -32.68 -3.30
N VAL A 146 -13.83 -33.15 -2.14
CA VAL A 146 -13.14 -34.21 -1.38
C VAL A 146 -13.56 -35.56 -1.99
N ILE A 147 -12.59 -36.33 -2.46
CA ILE A 147 -12.83 -37.64 -3.09
C ILE A 147 -12.34 -38.72 -2.13
N ASN A 148 -13.18 -39.73 -1.90
CA ASN A 148 -12.77 -40.93 -1.18
C ASN A 148 -12.17 -41.93 -2.18
N GLY A 149 -10.83 -42.02 -2.22
CA GLY A 149 -10.10 -42.98 -3.06
C GLY A 149 -9.06 -42.34 -3.98
N THR A 150 -8.45 -43.16 -4.85
CA THR A 150 -7.39 -42.73 -5.77
C THR A 150 -7.97 -42.00 -6.98
N MET A 151 -7.39 -40.84 -7.32
CA MET A 151 -7.76 -40.05 -8.49
C MET A 151 -7.51 -40.85 -9.78
N ASN A 152 -8.57 -41.16 -10.54
CA ASN A 152 -8.50 -41.76 -11.88
C ASN A 152 -9.14 -40.83 -12.91
N PHE A 153 -8.78 -40.97 -14.19
CA PHE A 153 -9.30 -40.21 -15.32
C PHE A 153 -10.83 -40.15 -15.36
N ALA A 154 -11.52 -41.26 -15.10
CA ALA A 154 -12.99 -41.29 -15.07
C ALA A 154 -13.58 -40.40 -13.95
N VAL A 155 -12.95 -40.42 -12.77
CA VAL A 155 -13.35 -39.59 -11.62
C VAL A 155 -13.10 -38.11 -11.93
N TYR A 156 -11.96 -37.80 -12.53
CA TYR A 156 -11.60 -36.45 -12.97
C TYR A 156 -12.60 -35.87 -13.97
N GLN A 157 -12.97 -36.64 -15.01
CA GLN A 157 -13.96 -36.22 -16.02
C GLN A 157 -15.35 -35.98 -15.40
N LYS A 158 -15.75 -36.79 -14.41
CA LYS A 158 -17.02 -36.61 -13.69
C LYS A 158 -17.03 -35.30 -12.89
N ILE A 159 -15.96 -35.00 -12.17
CA ILE A 159 -15.82 -33.76 -11.38
C ILE A 159 -15.87 -32.53 -12.28
N LEU A 160 -15.20 -32.58 -13.44
CA LEU A 160 -15.24 -31.48 -14.41
C LEU A 160 -16.67 -31.26 -14.94
N LYS A 161 -17.39 -32.32 -15.30
CA LYS A 161 -18.79 -32.20 -15.78
C LYS A 161 -19.72 -31.60 -14.72
N GLU A 162 -19.52 -31.95 -13.45
CA GLU A 162 -20.40 -31.53 -12.35
C GLU A 162 -20.10 -30.11 -11.85
N ASN A 163 -18.83 -29.68 -11.87
CA ASN A 163 -18.41 -28.42 -11.24
C ASN A 163 -18.11 -27.29 -12.24
N VAL A 164 -17.93 -27.59 -13.53
CA VAL A 164 -17.74 -26.56 -14.55
C VAL A 164 -19.08 -25.87 -14.83
N ARG A 165 -19.11 -24.55 -14.67
CA ARG A 165 -20.32 -23.75 -14.89
C ARG A 165 -20.75 -23.82 -16.37
N PRO A 166 -22.05 -23.94 -16.68
CA PRO A 166 -22.56 -23.98 -18.06
C PRO A 166 -22.05 -22.82 -18.93
N SER A 167 -21.98 -21.61 -18.38
CA SER A 167 -21.47 -20.42 -19.08
C SER A 167 -20.02 -20.52 -19.54
N VAL A 168 -19.19 -21.37 -18.91
CA VAL A 168 -17.81 -21.65 -19.33
C VAL A 168 -17.79 -22.60 -20.52
N CYS A 169 -18.68 -23.61 -20.54
CA CYS A 169 -18.88 -24.51 -21.67
C CYS A 169 -19.40 -23.75 -22.90
N ASP A 170 -20.41 -22.90 -22.71
CA ASP A 170 -21.02 -22.11 -23.78
C ASP A 170 -20.05 -21.11 -24.42
N ARG A 171 -19.08 -20.60 -23.64
CA ARG A 171 -18.08 -19.66 -24.12
C ARG A 171 -17.06 -20.31 -25.05
N LYS A 172 -16.81 -21.62 -24.93
CA LYS A 172 -15.97 -22.37 -25.88
C LYS A 172 -16.66 -22.60 -27.22
N LEU A 173 -17.99 -22.76 -27.22
CA LEU A 173 -18.78 -23.01 -28.44
C LEU A 173 -18.97 -21.76 -29.32
N LYS A 174 -18.80 -20.55 -28.76
CA LYS A 174 -18.95 -19.28 -29.49
C LYS A 174 -17.65 -18.79 -30.15
N GLN A 175 -16.54 -19.51 -29.99
CA GLN A 175 -15.22 -19.13 -30.51
C GLN A 175 -14.84 -19.88 -31.81
N THR A 176 -15.75 -20.69 -32.35
CA THR A 176 -15.66 -21.33 -33.68
C THR A 176 -16.66 -20.69 -34.62
#